data_AF-A0A8H9GVN6-F1
#
_entry.id   AF-A0A8H9GVN6-F1
#
_cell.length_a   1.000
_cell.length_b   1.000
_cell.length_c   1.000
_cell.angle_alpha   90.00
_cell.angle_beta   90.00
_cell.angle_gamma   90.00
#
_symmetry.space_group_name_H-M   'P 1'
#
loop_
_entity.id
_entity.type
_entity.pdbx_description
1 polymer ?
#
loop_
_entity_poly.entity_id
_entity_poly.type
_entity_poly.pdbx_seq_one_letter_code
_entity_poly.pdbx_strand_id
1 'polypeptide(L)'
;MPLVEARMLATSAGAPVYASVPDDASGTSRVEWLDASRSGGLLVGNDDLLRYVMRRDDPRAAAALHEGKAVVLNPAVIRQGQVSIDVPPAAGPDDPAPLTLPAVGTQATGEGWARAVVAPEVAAKHGYGTVTAMLVVDPADFRVPRATADRITAKVTGITGKATVRLEVPEPPDDTLLLVVLGIAAAVLVLGMTFVATMLAAAEARPDLETMSAVGAAPRVKRAIVAGQALVIALLGSVAGVLAGFAPGIAAARYPDSHPAVFLRADGVTTMVPADTPVIAIPWALVGLLVVALPLLAALGGAAFTRSRLPLPRRRAT
;
A
#
# COMPACT_ATOMS: atom_id res chain seq x y z
N MET A 1 -29.65 -2.95 -16.50
CA MET A 1 -28.55 -2.04 -16.16
C MET A 1 -27.57 -2.11 -17.30
N PRO A 2 -27.12 -0.99 -17.87
CA PRO A 2 -26.06 -1.03 -18.87
C PRO A 2 -24.83 -1.65 -18.22
N LEU A 3 -24.35 -2.74 -18.81
CA LEU A 3 -23.08 -3.35 -18.44
C LEU A 3 -22.05 -2.84 -19.43
N VAL A 4 -21.00 -2.23 -18.90
CA VAL A 4 -19.82 -1.84 -19.66
C VAL A 4 -18.95 -3.08 -19.79
N GLU A 5 -18.70 -3.50 -21.03
CA GLU A 5 -17.85 -4.65 -21.31
C GLU A 5 -16.41 -4.19 -21.52
N ALA A 6 -15.49 -4.70 -20.70
CA ALA A 6 -14.06 -4.54 -20.93
C ALA A 6 -13.50 -5.86 -21.48
N ARG A 7 -12.88 -5.79 -22.66
CA ARG A 7 -12.26 -6.94 -23.31
C ARG A 7 -10.74 -6.82 -23.25
N MET A 8 -10.07 -7.96 -23.40
CA MET A 8 -8.63 -8.04 -23.65
C MET A 8 -8.36 -8.69 -25.00
N LEU A 9 -7.13 -8.58 -25.49
CA LEU A 9 -6.70 -9.26 -26.70
C LEU A 9 -6.77 -10.78 -26.51
N ALA A 10 -6.98 -11.48 -27.61
CA ALA A 10 -6.97 -12.93 -27.66
C ALA A 10 -6.34 -13.41 -28.96
N THR A 11 -5.82 -14.63 -28.94
CA THR A 11 -5.38 -15.34 -30.15
C THR A 11 -6.58 -15.67 -31.02
N SER A 12 -6.32 -16.10 -32.26
CA SER A 12 -7.36 -16.62 -33.15
C SER A 12 -8.10 -17.84 -32.58
N ALA A 13 -7.46 -18.58 -31.66
CA ALA A 13 -8.06 -19.70 -30.92
C ALA A 13 -8.89 -19.26 -29.69
N GLY A 14 -9.01 -17.94 -29.44
CA GLY A 14 -9.73 -17.38 -28.29
C GLY A 14 -8.96 -17.47 -26.98
N ALA A 15 -7.65 -17.77 -27.02
CA ALA A 15 -6.83 -17.77 -25.81
C ALA A 15 -6.47 -16.32 -25.43
N PRO A 16 -6.63 -15.91 -24.16
CA PRO A 16 -6.19 -14.60 -23.67
C PRO A 16 -4.75 -14.25 -24.07
N VAL A 17 -4.55 -13.01 -24.50
CA VAL A 17 -3.23 -12.47 -24.82
C VAL A 17 -2.98 -11.28 -23.90
N TYR A 18 -1.89 -11.37 -23.15
CA TYR A 18 -1.41 -10.30 -22.30
C TYR A 18 -0.74 -9.21 -23.16
N ALA A 19 -1.07 -7.94 -22.93
CA ALA A 19 -0.54 -6.82 -23.73
C ALA A 19 -0.07 -5.69 -22.81
N SER A 20 1.23 -5.63 -22.57
CA SER A 20 1.84 -4.68 -21.65
C SER A 20 1.98 -3.31 -22.28
N VAL A 21 1.29 -2.32 -21.72
CA VAL A 21 1.49 -0.90 -22.06
C VAL A 21 2.60 -0.33 -21.16
N PRO A 22 3.68 0.25 -21.72
CA PRO A 22 4.77 0.85 -20.95
C PRO A 22 4.26 1.86 -19.91
N ASP A 23 5.00 1.98 -18.81
CA ASP A 23 4.96 3.13 -17.89
C ASP A 23 6.38 3.64 -17.75
N ASP A 24 6.63 4.91 -18.05
CA ASP A 24 7.95 5.52 -17.91
C ASP A 24 8.13 6.27 -16.58
N ALA A 25 7.14 6.24 -15.70
CA ALA A 25 7.19 6.93 -14.43
C ALA A 25 8.18 6.26 -13.47
N SER A 26 9.29 6.97 -13.19
CA SER A 26 10.36 6.55 -12.29
C SER A 26 9.80 6.11 -10.93
N GLY A 27 10.02 4.85 -10.56
CA GLY A 27 9.69 4.34 -9.22
C GLY A 27 8.51 3.36 -9.14
N THR A 28 7.99 2.85 -10.26
CA THR A 28 7.03 1.73 -10.25
C THR A 28 7.59 0.47 -10.89
N SER A 29 7.31 -0.66 -10.26
CA SER A 29 7.42 -1.99 -10.86
C SER A 29 6.60 -2.04 -12.17
N ARG A 30 7.07 -2.87 -13.10
CA ARG A 30 6.37 -3.29 -14.32
C ARG A 30 4.86 -3.44 -14.09
N VAL A 31 4.03 -3.25 -15.13
CA VAL A 31 2.72 -3.91 -15.15
C VAL A 31 3.01 -5.39 -14.92
N GLU A 32 2.69 -5.88 -13.74
CA GLU A 32 2.91 -7.28 -13.45
C GLU A 32 1.86 -8.10 -14.18
N TRP A 33 2.24 -9.33 -14.53
CA TRP A 33 1.49 -10.30 -15.31
C TRP A 33 0.05 -10.58 -14.82
N LEU A 34 -0.36 -10.02 -13.68
CA LEU A 34 -1.65 -10.24 -13.00
C LEU A 34 -2.39 -8.93 -12.65
N ASP A 35 -2.59 -8.03 -13.63
CA ASP A 35 -3.65 -7.03 -13.49
C ASP A 35 -5.03 -7.73 -13.36
N ALA A 36 -6.02 -7.10 -12.70
CA ALA A 36 -7.34 -7.69 -12.46
C ALA A 36 -8.05 -8.09 -13.77
N SER A 37 -7.78 -7.35 -14.86
CA SER A 37 -8.27 -7.64 -16.20
C SER A 37 -7.44 -8.70 -16.95
N ARG A 38 -6.25 -9.06 -16.42
CA ARG A 38 -5.18 -9.83 -17.07
C ARG A 38 -4.78 -9.31 -18.45
N SER A 39 -5.08 -8.04 -18.74
CA SER A 39 -4.89 -7.45 -20.05
C SER A 39 -3.52 -6.83 -20.28
N GLY A 40 -2.72 -6.62 -19.21
CA GLY A 40 -1.47 -5.88 -19.28
C GLY A 40 -1.65 -4.35 -19.36
N GLY A 41 -2.85 -3.87 -19.02
CA GLY A 41 -3.20 -2.45 -19.03
C GLY A 41 -3.76 -1.96 -20.37
N LEU A 42 -3.83 -2.81 -21.40
CA LEU A 42 -4.55 -2.52 -22.64
C LEU A 42 -5.96 -3.11 -22.58
N LEU A 43 -6.99 -2.27 -22.53
CA LEU A 43 -8.38 -2.73 -22.69
C LEU A 43 -8.90 -2.48 -24.10
N VAL A 44 -9.79 -3.35 -24.54
CA VAL A 44 -10.48 -3.25 -25.82
C VAL A 44 -11.96 -3.01 -25.58
N GLY A 45 -12.52 -1.96 -26.18
CA GLY A 45 -13.92 -1.62 -26.02
C GLY A 45 -14.33 -0.35 -26.73
N ASN A 46 -15.57 0.07 -26.48
CA ASN A 46 -16.24 1.18 -27.15
C ASN A 46 -16.24 2.45 -26.28
N ASP A 47 -17.03 3.44 -26.69
CA ASP A 47 -17.22 4.70 -25.98
C ASP A 47 -17.68 4.53 -24.53
N ASP A 48 -18.45 3.48 -24.22
CA ASP A 48 -18.90 3.21 -22.85
C ASP A 48 -17.73 2.77 -21.96
N LEU A 49 -16.85 1.92 -22.48
CA LEU A 49 -15.63 1.56 -21.78
C LEU A 49 -14.72 2.78 -21.61
N LEU A 50 -14.57 3.59 -22.65
CA LEU A 50 -13.74 4.79 -22.60
C LEU A 50 -14.24 5.77 -21.55
N ARG A 51 -15.55 6.04 -21.52
CA ARG A 51 -16.19 6.91 -20.52
C ARG A 51 -16.04 6.36 -19.11
N TYR A 52 -16.25 5.06 -18.93
CA TYR A 52 -16.08 4.38 -17.65
C TYR A 52 -14.65 4.55 -17.12
N VAL A 53 -13.65 4.29 -17.97
CA VAL A 53 -12.23 4.37 -17.62
C VAL A 53 -11.80 5.81 -17.35
N MET A 54 -12.28 6.78 -18.12
CA MET A 54 -11.93 8.19 -17.96
C MET A 54 -12.70 8.90 -16.84
N ARG A 55 -13.84 8.33 -16.41
CA ARG A 55 -14.82 8.96 -15.49
C ARG A 55 -15.34 10.32 -15.98
N ARG A 56 -15.23 10.59 -17.28
CA ARG A 56 -15.68 11.82 -17.93
C ARG A 56 -15.89 11.56 -19.42
N ASP A 57 -16.73 12.37 -20.03
CA ASP A 57 -16.84 12.43 -21.48
C ASP A 57 -15.72 13.34 -22.06
N ASP A 58 -14.91 12.79 -22.96
CA ASP A 58 -13.91 13.52 -23.71
C ASP A 58 -14.15 13.30 -25.21
N PRO A 59 -14.76 14.27 -25.92
CA PRO A 59 -15.05 14.15 -27.35
C PRO A 59 -13.79 13.92 -28.19
N ARG A 60 -12.63 14.39 -27.74
CA ARG A 60 -11.37 14.27 -28.46
C ARG A 60 -10.82 12.85 -28.34
N ALA A 61 -10.94 12.25 -27.16
CA ALA A 61 -10.60 10.85 -26.93
C ALA A 61 -11.56 9.90 -27.68
N ALA A 62 -12.87 10.18 -27.63
CA ALA A 62 -13.86 9.41 -28.38
C ALA A 62 -13.59 9.47 -29.89
N ALA A 63 -13.38 10.67 -30.45
CA ALA A 63 -13.03 10.81 -31.86
C ALA A 63 -11.73 10.05 -32.22
N ALA A 64 -10.71 10.11 -31.36
CA ALA A 64 -9.47 9.35 -31.57
C ALA A 64 -9.71 7.83 -31.57
N LEU A 65 -10.56 7.33 -30.68
CA LEU A 65 -10.95 5.92 -30.63
C LEU A 65 -11.66 5.50 -31.93
N HIS A 66 -12.60 6.32 -32.42
CA HIS A 66 -13.32 6.10 -33.69
C HIS A 66 -12.41 6.18 -34.92
N GLU A 67 -11.36 7.02 -34.88
CA GLU A 67 -10.31 7.07 -35.91
C GLU A 67 -9.36 5.85 -35.86
N GLY A 68 -9.52 4.96 -34.89
CA GLY A 68 -8.70 3.78 -34.70
C GLY A 68 -7.35 4.05 -34.02
N LYS A 69 -7.22 5.17 -33.29
CA LYS A 69 -6.06 5.48 -32.45
C LYS A 69 -6.25 4.88 -31.06
N ALA A 70 -5.16 4.48 -30.43
CA ALA A 70 -5.15 4.11 -29.02
C ALA A 70 -5.32 5.37 -28.16
N VAL A 71 -6.27 5.35 -27.22
CA VAL A 71 -6.38 6.39 -26.20
C VAL A 71 -5.52 5.96 -25.02
N VAL A 72 -4.45 6.69 -24.75
CA VAL A 72 -3.47 6.37 -23.69
C VAL A 72 -3.67 7.31 -22.52
N LEU A 73 -3.80 6.76 -21.32
CA LEU A 73 -4.10 7.48 -20.09
C LEU A 73 -2.89 8.13 -19.41
N ASN A 74 -1.68 7.74 -19.81
CA ASN A 74 -0.44 8.42 -19.49
C ASN A 74 0.20 8.94 -20.79
N PRO A 75 0.08 10.24 -21.12
CA PRO A 75 0.66 10.78 -22.35
C PRO A 75 2.20 10.68 -22.44
N ALA A 76 2.92 10.49 -21.34
CA ALA A 76 4.40 10.46 -21.31
C ALA A 76 5.00 9.30 -22.11
N VAL A 77 4.26 8.20 -22.23
CA VAL A 77 4.71 6.99 -22.94
C VAL A 77 4.52 7.08 -24.46
N ILE A 78 3.85 8.13 -24.96
CA ILE A 78 3.64 8.35 -26.39
C ILE A 78 4.92 8.92 -27.00
N ARG A 79 5.45 8.24 -28.01
CA ARG A 79 6.64 8.67 -28.77
C ARG A 79 6.26 8.85 -30.23
N GLN A 80 6.56 10.02 -30.79
CA GLN A 80 6.25 10.34 -32.20
C GLN A 80 4.76 10.11 -32.58
N GLY A 81 3.85 10.36 -31.64
CA GLY A 81 2.40 10.16 -31.83
C GLY A 81 1.95 8.70 -31.81
N GLN A 82 2.80 7.78 -31.37
CA GLN A 82 2.51 6.35 -31.30
C GLN A 82 2.80 5.79 -29.90
N VAL A 83 2.10 4.72 -29.55
CA VAL A 83 2.35 3.91 -28.36
C VAL A 83 2.85 2.54 -28.78
N SER A 84 3.89 2.05 -28.11
CA SER A 84 4.42 0.69 -28.28
C SER A 84 3.79 -0.20 -27.22
N ILE A 85 3.19 -1.32 -27.62
CA ILE A 85 2.53 -2.27 -26.73
C ILE A 85 3.26 -3.60 -26.86
N ASP A 86 3.79 -4.10 -25.75
CA ASP A 86 4.52 -5.36 -25.72
C ASP A 86 3.53 -6.52 -25.59
N VAL A 87 3.49 -7.38 -26.61
CA VAL A 87 2.62 -8.55 -26.63
C VAL A 87 3.50 -9.81 -26.60
N PRO A 88 3.58 -10.54 -25.47
CA PRO A 88 4.39 -11.76 -25.39
C PRO A 88 3.88 -12.80 -26.39
N PRO A 89 4.78 -13.60 -27.02
CA PRO A 89 4.37 -14.57 -28.01
C PRO A 89 3.58 -15.71 -27.35
N ALA A 90 2.50 -16.15 -28.01
CA ALA A 90 1.63 -17.20 -27.49
C ALA A 90 2.28 -18.60 -27.53
N ALA A 91 3.30 -18.81 -28.37
CA ALA A 91 4.23 -19.96 -28.37
C ALA A 91 5.30 -19.76 -29.47
N GLY A 92 6.59 -19.79 -29.10
CA GLY A 92 7.72 -19.81 -30.06
C GLY A 92 8.84 -18.80 -29.74
N PRO A 93 10.11 -19.10 -30.10
CA PRO A 93 11.28 -18.29 -29.75
C PRO A 93 11.56 -17.10 -30.70
N ASP A 94 10.63 -16.75 -31.59
CA ASP A 94 10.79 -15.58 -32.45
C ASP A 94 10.33 -14.34 -31.68
N ASP A 95 11.27 -13.42 -31.43
CA ASP A 95 11.03 -12.10 -30.80
C ASP A 95 9.85 -11.40 -31.49
N PRO A 96 8.67 -11.26 -30.86
CA PRO A 96 7.61 -10.50 -31.47
C PRO A 96 7.97 -9.02 -31.43
N ALA A 97 7.93 -8.37 -32.59
CA ALA A 97 7.98 -6.92 -32.65
C ALA A 97 6.79 -6.34 -31.87
N PRO A 98 7.01 -5.29 -31.04
CA PRO A 98 5.94 -4.69 -30.28
C PRO A 98 4.83 -4.14 -31.18
N LEU A 99 3.58 -4.29 -30.74
CA LEU A 99 2.42 -3.74 -31.44
C LEU A 99 2.46 -2.22 -31.30
N THR A 100 2.75 -1.53 -32.39
CA THR A 100 2.81 -0.07 -32.41
C THR A 100 1.53 0.51 -32.98
N LEU A 101 0.86 1.38 -32.23
CA LEU A 101 -0.40 2.00 -32.63
C LEU A 101 -0.30 3.53 -32.60
N PRO A 102 -0.90 4.26 -33.56
CA PRO A 102 -1.15 5.69 -33.42
C PRO A 102 -1.91 5.96 -32.12
N ALA A 103 -1.51 6.97 -31.36
CA ALA A 103 -2.03 7.20 -30.02
C ALA A 103 -2.36 8.67 -29.75
N VAL A 104 -3.40 8.88 -28.94
CA VAL A 104 -3.72 10.19 -28.34
C VAL A 104 -3.64 10.05 -26.83
N GLY A 105 -2.90 10.97 -26.21
CA GLY A 105 -2.75 11.02 -24.77
C GLY A 105 -3.88 11.82 -24.13
N THR A 106 -4.51 11.24 -23.12
CA THR A 106 -5.37 11.94 -22.15
C THR A 106 -4.82 11.68 -20.76
N GLN A 107 -4.99 12.61 -19.83
CA GLN A 107 -4.67 12.34 -18.43
C GLN A 107 -5.81 11.55 -17.77
N ALA A 108 -5.46 10.49 -17.05
CA ALA A 108 -6.38 9.79 -16.16
C ALA A 108 -6.82 10.67 -14.98
N THR A 109 -7.99 10.38 -14.43
CA THR A 109 -8.53 11.01 -13.22
C THR A 109 -8.17 10.26 -11.93
N GLY A 110 -7.44 9.13 -12.00
CA GLY A 110 -7.07 8.33 -10.83
C GLY A 110 -7.95 7.13 -10.51
N GLU A 111 -9.02 6.90 -11.28
CA GLU A 111 -10.06 5.93 -10.91
C GLU A 111 -10.24 4.77 -11.91
N GLY A 112 -9.35 4.65 -12.89
CA GLY A 112 -9.45 3.67 -13.98
C GLY A 112 -8.25 2.71 -14.02
N TRP A 113 -8.51 1.42 -14.27
CA TRP A 113 -7.49 0.37 -14.31
C TRP A 113 -6.78 0.24 -15.67
N ALA A 114 -7.35 0.85 -16.72
CA ALA A 114 -6.75 0.82 -18.05
C ALA A 114 -5.60 1.83 -18.15
N ARG A 115 -4.57 1.48 -18.91
CA ARG A 115 -3.49 2.37 -19.33
C ARG A 115 -3.66 2.85 -20.75
N ALA A 116 -4.24 2.00 -21.59
CA ALA A 116 -4.70 2.34 -22.92
C ALA A 116 -6.03 1.66 -23.23
N VAL A 117 -6.83 2.32 -24.06
CA VAL A 117 -8.07 1.78 -24.63
C VAL A 117 -7.96 1.80 -26.15
N VAL A 118 -8.31 0.70 -26.80
CA VAL A 118 -8.39 0.58 -28.26
C VAL A 118 -9.74 0.05 -28.70
N ALA A 119 -10.16 0.41 -29.91
CA ALA A 119 -11.41 -0.10 -30.48
C ALA A 119 -11.26 -1.57 -30.91
N PRO A 120 -12.32 -2.40 -30.81
CA PRO A 120 -12.30 -3.80 -31.25
C PRO A 120 -11.84 -3.99 -32.70
N GLU A 121 -12.18 -3.06 -33.58
CA GLU A 121 -11.82 -3.07 -35.00
C GLU A 121 -10.30 -2.91 -35.19
N VAL A 122 -9.65 -2.14 -34.31
CA VAL A 122 -8.18 -1.95 -34.33
C VAL A 122 -7.49 -3.25 -33.91
N ALA A 123 -7.98 -3.94 -32.88
CA ALA A 123 -7.45 -5.24 -32.47
C ALA A 123 -7.58 -6.28 -33.61
N ALA A 124 -8.77 -6.34 -34.24
CA ALA A 124 -9.02 -7.26 -35.35
C ALA A 124 -8.13 -6.97 -36.57
N LYS A 125 -7.92 -5.68 -36.91
CA LYS A 125 -7.04 -5.27 -38.02
C LYS A 125 -5.58 -5.72 -37.83
N HIS A 126 -5.14 -5.86 -36.58
CA HIS A 126 -3.80 -6.32 -36.24
C HIS A 126 -3.73 -7.83 -35.95
N GLY A 127 -4.78 -8.59 -36.31
CA GLY A 127 -4.79 -10.06 -36.22
C GLY A 127 -5.13 -10.63 -34.85
N TYR A 128 -5.64 -9.81 -33.93
CA TYR A 128 -6.06 -10.25 -32.60
C TYR A 128 -7.57 -10.41 -32.52
N GLY A 129 -8.02 -11.49 -31.88
CA GLY A 129 -9.37 -11.60 -31.36
C GLY A 129 -9.53 -10.80 -30.06
N THR A 130 -10.72 -10.80 -29.50
CA THR A 130 -10.99 -10.21 -28.19
C THR A 130 -11.82 -11.15 -27.34
N VAL A 131 -11.55 -11.22 -26.04
CA VAL A 131 -12.38 -11.95 -25.09
C VAL A 131 -12.78 -11.04 -23.94
N THR A 132 -13.98 -11.24 -23.41
CA THR A 132 -14.47 -10.48 -22.25
C THR A 132 -13.56 -10.75 -21.04
N ALA A 133 -12.94 -9.68 -20.54
CA ALA A 133 -12.14 -9.73 -19.32
C ALA A 133 -12.99 -9.36 -18.11
N MET A 134 -13.86 -8.34 -18.26
CA MET A 134 -14.70 -7.84 -17.18
C MET A 134 -16.05 -7.35 -17.68
N LEU A 135 -17.04 -7.42 -16.79
CA LEU A 135 -18.32 -6.74 -16.92
C LEU A 135 -18.44 -5.78 -15.76
N VAL A 136 -18.69 -4.51 -16.06
CA VAL A 136 -18.68 -3.45 -15.07
C VAL A 136 -20.01 -2.71 -15.11
N VAL A 137 -20.50 -2.33 -13.93
CA VAL A 137 -21.60 -1.39 -13.80
C VAL A 137 -20.98 -0.03 -13.56
N ASP A 138 -21.21 0.93 -14.47
CA ASP A 138 -20.75 2.28 -14.22
C ASP A 138 -21.52 2.83 -13.01
N PRO A 139 -20.83 3.19 -11.92
CA PRO A 139 -21.49 3.78 -10.77
C PRO A 139 -22.23 5.08 -11.18
N ALA A 140 -21.75 5.83 -12.20
CA ALA A 140 -22.44 7.01 -12.73
C ALA A 140 -23.84 6.69 -13.25
N ASP A 141 -24.04 5.50 -13.81
CA ASP A 141 -25.34 5.02 -14.26
C ASP A 141 -26.16 4.41 -13.11
N PHE A 142 -25.52 3.61 -12.27
CA PHE A 142 -26.19 2.94 -11.16
C PHE A 142 -25.27 2.60 -9.98
N ARG A 143 -25.59 3.15 -8.81
CA ARG A 143 -24.96 2.76 -7.55
C ARG A 143 -25.57 1.46 -7.01
N VAL A 144 -24.81 0.37 -7.09
CA VAL A 144 -25.25 -0.97 -6.66
C VAL A 144 -25.33 -1.04 -5.12
N PRO A 145 -26.49 -1.36 -4.52
CA PRO A 145 -26.58 -1.59 -3.08
C PRO A 145 -25.77 -2.81 -2.64
N ARG A 146 -25.11 -2.77 -1.48
CA ARG A 146 -24.30 -3.88 -0.93
C ARG A 146 -25.06 -5.22 -0.94
N ALA A 147 -26.28 -5.24 -0.41
CA ALA A 147 -27.12 -6.44 -0.40
C ALA A 147 -27.43 -7.00 -1.80
N THR A 148 -27.40 -6.17 -2.85
CA THR A 148 -27.55 -6.64 -4.23
C THR A 148 -26.27 -7.26 -4.75
N ALA A 149 -25.11 -6.64 -4.47
CA ALA A 149 -23.81 -7.19 -4.81
C ALA A 149 -23.60 -8.56 -4.13
N ASP A 150 -23.91 -8.69 -2.85
CA ASP A 150 -23.77 -9.95 -2.10
C ASP A 150 -24.60 -11.09 -2.71
N ARG A 151 -25.84 -10.78 -3.15
CA ARG A 151 -26.68 -11.75 -3.85
C ARG A 151 -26.10 -12.15 -5.20
N ILE A 152 -25.51 -11.21 -5.94
CA ILE A 152 -24.86 -11.50 -7.23
C ILE A 152 -23.63 -12.38 -6.98
N THR A 153 -22.79 -12.03 -6.02
CA THR A 153 -21.62 -12.82 -5.61
C THR A 153 -22.02 -14.25 -5.24
N ALA A 154 -23.01 -14.43 -4.36
CA ALA A 154 -23.47 -15.76 -3.95
C ALA A 154 -23.95 -16.61 -5.14
N LYS A 155 -24.67 -16.00 -6.09
CA LYS A 155 -25.15 -16.70 -7.29
C LYS A 155 -24.02 -17.06 -8.26
N VAL A 156 -23.10 -16.14 -8.53
CA VAL A 156 -21.98 -16.38 -9.46
C VAL A 156 -21.05 -17.45 -8.91
N THR A 157 -20.68 -17.36 -7.62
CA THR A 157 -19.85 -18.38 -6.96
C THR A 157 -20.52 -19.75 -6.93
N GLY A 158 -21.85 -19.80 -6.82
CA GLY A 158 -22.62 -21.04 -6.92
C GLY A 158 -22.61 -21.68 -8.32
N ILE A 159 -22.34 -20.92 -9.38
CA ILE A 159 -22.29 -21.40 -10.78
C ILE A 159 -20.86 -21.76 -11.17
N THR A 160 -19.88 -20.94 -10.81
CA THR A 160 -18.49 -21.11 -11.23
C THR A 160 -17.51 -20.52 -10.22
N GLY A 161 -16.43 -21.25 -9.94
CA GLY A 161 -15.28 -20.74 -9.19
C GLY A 161 -14.30 -19.92 -10.04
N LYS A 162 -14.56 -19.76 -11.34
CA LYS A 162 -13.66 -19.05 -12.27
C LYS A 162 -14.02 -17.58 -12.50
N ALA A 163 -15.16 -17.12 -11.96
CA ALA A 163 -15.58 -15.74 -12.04
C ALA A 163 -15.69 -15.15 -10.63
N THR A 164 -15.27 -13.90 -10.49
CA THR A 164 -15.31 -13.18 -9.21
C THR A 164 -16.15 -11.93 -9.38
N VAL A 165 -17.05 -11.68 -8.43
CA VAL A 165 -17.86 -10.47 -8.37
C VAL A 165 -17.26 -9.58 -7.31
N ARG A 166 -16.97 -8.33 -7.66
CA ARG A 166 -16.41 -7.34 -6.74
C ARG A 166 -17.30 -6.11 -6.72
N LEU A 167 -17.71 -5.71 -5.53
CA LEU A 167 -18.21 -4.37 -5.28
C LEU A 167 -17.03 -3.53 -4.81
N GLU A 168 -16.65 -2.53 -5.60
CA GLU A 168 -15.64 -1.57 -5.17
C GLU A 168 -16.31 -0.51 -4.31
N VAL A 169 -16.05 -0.60 -3.00
CA VAL A 169 -16.38 0.46 -2.07
C VAL A 169 -15.07 1.10 -1.66
N PRO A 170 -14.92 2.43 -1.74
CA PRO A 170 -13.87 3.14 -1.04
C PRO A 170 -14.15 2.96 0.46
N GLU A 171 -13.65 1.87 1.06
CA GLU A 171 -13.68 1.70 2.50
C GLU A 171 -12.55 2.59 3.04
N PRO A 172 -12.83 3.64 3.84
CA PRO A 172 -11.78 4.21 4.65
C PRO A 172 -11.22 3.09 5.54
N PRO A 173 -9.91 3.05 5.83
CA PRO A 173 -9.36 2.06 6.76
C PRO A 173 -9.99 2.27 8.15
N ASP A 174 -11.07 1.56 8.41
CA ASP A 174 -11.88 1.66 9.63
C ASP A 174 -11.23 0.91 10.82
N ASP A 175 -10.04 0.35 10.60
CA ASP A 175 -9.18 -0.24 11.63
C ASP A 175 -8.51 0.83 12.50
N THR A 176 -8.77 2.11 12.26
CA THR A 176 -8.18 3.22 13.03
C THR A 176 -8.42 3.04 14.53
N LEU A 177 -9.62 2.64 14.96
CA LEU A 177 -9.92 2.39 16.37
C LEU A 177 -9.10 1.21 16.92
N LEU A 178 -9.07 0.09 16.18
CA LEU A 178 -8.34 -1.12 16.58
C LEU A 178 -6.83 -0.86 16.67
N LEU A 179 -6.25 -0.17 15.69
CA LEU A 179 -4.85 0.24 15.66
C LEU A 179 -4.52 1.22 16.79
N VAL A 180 -5.41 2.16 17.10
CA VAL A 180 -5.24 3.06 18.26
C VAL A 180 -5.26 2.28 19.56
N VAL A 181 -6.22 1.37 19.75
CA VAL A 181 -6.30 0.52 20.96
C VAL A 181 -5.06 -0.35 21.10
N LEU A 182 -4.63 -0.99 20.02
CA LEU A 182 -3.42 -1.82 20.01
C LEU A 182 -2.16 -0.99 20.27
N GLY A 183 -2.09 0.22 19.70
CA GLY A 183 -1.02 1.19 19.95
C GLY A 183 -0.96 1.64 21.40
N ILE A 184 -2.10 1.96 22.02
CA ILE A 184 -2.19 2.29 23.45
C ILE A 184 -1.76 1.09 24.31
N ALA A 185 -2.25 -0.11 24.02
CA ALA A 185 -1.89 -1.31 24.76
C ALA A 185 -0.37 -1.58 24.69
N ALA A 186 0.23 -1.47 23.50
CA ALA A 186 1.67 -1.60 23.30
C ALA A 186 2.45 -0.53 24.05
N ALA A 187 2.01 0.74 24.01
CA ALA A 187 2.65 1.83 24.73
C ALA A 187 2.62 1.61 26.24
N VAL A 188 1.49 1.17 26.81
CA VAL A 188 1.35 0.85 28.23
C VAL A 188 2.29 -0.30 28.62
N LEU A 189 2.38 -1.35 27.79
CA LEU A 189 3.28 -2.48 28.02
C LEU A 189 4.76 -2.05 28.03
N VAL A 190 5.18 -1.27 27.03
CA VAL A 190 6.56 -0.81 26.93
C VAL A 190 6.91 0.14 28.07
N LEU A 191 6.06 1.13 28.35
CA LEU A 191 6.29 2.09 29.43
C LEU A 191 6.28 1.40 30.80
N GLY A 192 5.35 0.48 31.01
CA GLY A 192 5.25 -0.31 32.25
C GLY A 192 6.48 -1.17 32.50
N MET A 193 6.91 -1.94 31.50
CA MET A 193 8.10 -2.79 31.61
C MET A 193 9.38 -1.96 31.81
N THR A 194 9.52 -0.86 31.08
CA THR A 194 10.66 0.05 31.23
C THR A 194 10.69 0.68 32.62
N PHE A 195 9.53 1.08 33.15
CA PHE A 195 9.42 1.63 34.51
C PHE A 195 9.81 0.61 35.58
N VAL A 196 9.37 -0.65 35.46
CA VAL A 196 9.74 -1.73 36.39
C VAL A 196 11.25 -2.00 36.34
N ALA A 197 11.82 -2.14 35.13
CA ALA A 197 13.26 -2.34 34.96
C ALA A 197 14.08 -1.16 35.53
N THR A 198 13.62 0.06 35.29
CA THR A 198 14.27 1.28 35.81
C THR A 198 14.17 1.36 37.33
N MET A 199 13.02 1.01 37.92
CA MET A 199 12.89 0.97 39.39
C MET A 199 13.79 -0.08 40.03
N LEU A 200 13.92 -1.25 39.41
CA LEU A 200 14.79 -2.32 39.90
C LEU A 200 16.26 -1.90 39.82
N ALA A 201 16.69 -1.35 38.68
CA ALA A 201 18.04 -0.81 38.51
C ALA A 201 18.34 0.33 39.49
N ALA A 202 17.36 1.23 39.71
CA ALA A 202 17.50 2.32 40.67
C ALA A 202 17.58 1.82 42.12
N ALA A 203 16.91 0.70 42.45
CA ALA A 203 17.02 0.05 43.75
C ALA A 203 18.41 -0.58 43.97
N GLU A 204 18.95 -1.25 42.95
CA GLU A 204 20.31 -1.82 42.98
C GLU A 204 21.40 -0.73 43.07
N ALA A 205 21.16 0.44 42.46
CA ALA A 205 22.10 1.56 42.50
C ALA A 205 22.06 2.39 43.79
N ARG A 206 21.11 2.16 44.71
CA ARG A 206 20.98 2.95 45.95
C ARG A 206 22.24 2.94 46.82
N PRO A 207 22.90 1.80 47.09
CA PRO A 207 24.08 1.76 47.94
C PRO A 207 25.22 2.60 47.37
N ASP A 208 25.48 2.48 46.06
CA ASP A 208 26.52 3.26 45.37
C ASP A 208 26.23 4.77 45.39
N LEU A 209 24.96 5.16 45.21
CA LEU A 209 24.53 6.55 45.27
C LEU A 209 24.61 7.15 46.68
N GLU A 210 24.49 6.32 47.72
CA GLU A 210 24.73 6.72 49.12
C GLU A 210 26.21 6.96 49.36
N THR A 211 27.10 6.10 48.87
CA THR A 211 28.55 6.29 48.94
C THR A 211 28.96 7.59 48.23
N MET A 212 28.48 7.82 47.00
CA MET A 212 28.74 9.06 46.27
C MET A 212 28.19 10.30 47.00
N SER A 213 27.06 10.17 47.71
CA SER A 213 26.50 11.26 48.51
C SER A 213 27.35 11.59 49.73
N ALA A 214 28.00 10.58 50.32
CA ALA A 214 28.91 10.75 51.44
C ALA A 214 30.18 11.52 51.03
N VAL A 215 30.58 11.46 49.75
CA VAL A 215 31.70 12.23 49.18
C VAL A 215 31.25 13.59 48.59
N GLY A 216 29.97 13.95 48.70
CA GLY A 216 29.45 15.27 48.28
C GLY A 216 28.95 15.37 46.83
N ALA A 217 28.63 14.26 46.17
CA ALA A 217 28.15 14.28 44.79
C ALA A 217 26.87 15.11 44.61
N ALA A 218 26.90 16.05 43.65
CA ALA A 218 25.79 16.95 43.36
C ALA A 218 24.53 16.17 42.91
N PRO A 219 23.31 16.58 43.32
CA PRO A 219 22.05 15.92 42.94
C PRO A 219 21.84 15.78 41.42
N ARG A 220 22.46 16.66 40.63
CA ARG A 220 22.44 16.62 39.16
C ARG A 220 23.15 15.39 38.59
N VAL A 221 24.24 14.94 39.21
CA VAL A 221 24.98 13.75 38.77
C VAL A 221 24.15 12.48 38.96
N LYS A 222 23.43 12.38 40.09
CA LYS A 222 22.53 11.24 40.35
C LYS A 222 21.39 11.15 39.34
N ARG A 223 20.79 12.30 39.00
CA ARG A 223 19.74 12.36 37.96
C ARG A 223 20.27 11.98 36.58
N ALA A 224 21.48 12.39 36.24
CA ALA A 224 22.11 12.05 34.96
C ALA A 224 22.41 10.55 34.83
N ILE A 225 22.90 9.91 35.91
CA ILE A 225 23.18 8.46 35.92
C ILE A 225 21.89 7.66 35.74
N VAL A 226 20.84 7.97 36.51
CA VAL A 226 19.53 7.28 36.40
C VAL A 226 18.90 7.51 35.02
N ALA A 227 18.98 8.73 34.49
CA ALA A 227 18.50 9.03 33.14
C ALA A 227 19.28 8.27 32.06
N GLY A 228 20.60 8.14 32.20
CA GLY A 228 21.44 7.37 31.29
C GLY A 228 21.13 5.88 31.31
N GLN A 229 20.94 5.28 32.49
CA GLN A 229 20.52 3.89 32.62
C GLN A 229 19.15 3.65 31.98
N ALA A 230 18.17 4.51 32.27
CA ALA A 230 16.84 4.43 31.67
C ALA A 230 16.90 4.57 30.13
N LEU A 231 17.74 5.47 29.62
CA LEU A 231 17.94 5.68 28.18
C LEU A 231 18.49 4.41 27.50
N VAL A 232 19.54 3.81 28.06
CA VAL A 232 20.17 2.61 27.49
C VAL A 232 19.22 1.42 27.51
N ILE A 233 18.53 1.20 28.63
CA ILE A 233 17.54 0.11 28.76
C ILE A 233 16.40 0.30 27.76
N ALA A 234 15.84 1.51 27.67
CA ALA A 234 14.75 1.81 26.75
C ALA A 234 15.18 1.73 25.28
N LEU A 235 16.39 2.17 24.94
CA LEU A 235 16.92 2.07 23.58
C LEU A 235 17.06 0.61 23.16
N LEU A 236 17.69 -0.22 23.99
CA LEU A 236 17.84 -1.66 23.73
C LEU A 236 16.46 -2.34 23.62
N GLY A 237 15.53 -2.02 24.51
CA GLY A 237 14.16 -2.52 24.48
C GLY A 237 13.40 -2.12 23.21
N SER A 238 13.55 -0.86 22.77
CA SER A 238 12.89 -0.35 21.56
C SER A 238 13.43 -1.00 20.28
N VAL A 239 14.75 -1.17 20.17
CA VAL A 239 15.37 -1.86 19.03
C VAL A 239 14.96 -3.32 19.00
N ALA A 240 15.02 -4.03 20.14
CA ALA A 240 14.58 -5.42 20.23
C ALA A 240 13.08 -5.57 19.91
N GLY A 241 12.24 -4.65 20.37
CA GLY A 241 10.81 -4.64 20.07
C GLY A 241 10.51 -4.45 18.59
N VAL A 242 11.23 -3.55 17.92
CA VAL A 242 11.13 -3.36 16.46
C VAL A 242 11.54 -4.62 15.71
N LEU A 243 12.67 -5.23 16.08
CA LEU A 243 13.15 -6.48 15.49
C LEU A 243 12.17 -7.63 15.69
N ALA A 244 11.63 -7.79 16.90
CA ALA A 244 10.64 -8.81 17.21
C ALA A 244 9.31 -8.55 16.49
N GLY A 245 8.92 -7.29 16.31
CA GLY A 245 7.69 -6.88 15.63
C GLY A 245 7.73 -7.06 14.10
N PHE A 246 8.92 -7.08 13.49
CA PHE A 246 9.05 -7.34 12.05
C PHE A 246 8.51 -8.70 11.65
N ALA A 247 8.74 -9.76 12.43
CA ALA A 247 8.26 -11.10 12.08
C ALA A 247 6.73 -11.20 11.98
N PRO A 248 5.94 -10.83 13.01
CA PRO A 248 4.48 -10.80 12.90
C PRO A 248 3.98 -9.70 11.96
N GLY A 249 4.67 -8.56 11.85
CA GLY A 249 4.31 -7.50 10.90
C GLY A 249 4.44 -7.94 9.44
N ILE A 250 5.54 -8.63 9.09
CA ILE A 250 5.73 -9.26 7.78
C ILE A 250 4.75 -10.40 7.59
N ALA A 251 4.47 -11.21 8.62
CA ALA A 251 3.49 -12.29 8.52
C ALA A 251 2.07 -11.77 8.27
N ALA A 252 1.66 -10.68 8.94
CA ALA A 252 0.39 -10.00 8.72
C ALA A 252 0.34 -9.32 7.35
N ALA A 253 1.43 -8.69 6.90
CA ALA A 253 1.51 -8.12 5.55
C ALA A 253 1.55 -9.19 4.44
N ARG A 254 1.90 -10.43 4.79
CA ARG A 254 1.86 -11.61 3.92
C ARG A 254 0.58 -12.42 4.07
N TYR A 255 -0.33 -12.02 4.97
CA TYR A 255 -1.63 -12.67 5.04
C TYR A 255 -2.27 -12.45 3.67
N PRO A 256 -2.59 -13.52 2.93
CA PRO A 256 -3.12 -13.36 1.59
C PRO A 256 -4.50 -12.76 1.73
N ASP A 257 -4.60 -11.45 1.49
CA ASP A 257 -5.86 -10.91 1.01
C ASP A 257 -6.16 -11.66 -0.28
N SER A 258 -7.31 -12.32 -0.35
CA SER A 258 -7.74 -13.11 -1.51
C SER A 258 -7.90 -12.27 -2.80
N HIS A 259 -7.53 -10.98 -2.75
CA HIS A 259 -7.91 -9.95 -3.70
C HIS A 259 -6.74 -8.98 -3.95
N PRO A 260 -6.53 -8.53 -5.20
CA PRO A 260 -5.50 -7.55 -5.53
C PRO A 260 -5.79 -6.19 -4.88
N ALA A 261 -4.76 -5.60 -4.26
CA ALA A 261 -4.84 -4.28 -3.65
C ALA A 261 -4.69 -3.18 -4.72
N VAL A 262 -5.53 -2.15 -4.65
CA VAL A 262 -5.59 -1.06 -5.62
C VAL A 262 -5.10 0.22 -4.95
N PHE A 263 -4.04 0.83 -5.48
CA PHE A 263 -3.50 2.07 -4.95
C PHE A 263 -3.53 3.16 -6.03
N LEU A 264 -4.04 4.34 -5.65
CA LEU A 264 -3.96 5.55 -6.47
C LEU A 264 -2.56 6.14 -6.35
N ARG A 265 -1.85 6.22 -7.47
CA ARG A 265 -0.54 6.85 -7.54
C ARG A 265 -0.66 8.37 -7.60
N ALA A 266 0.40 9.06 -7.18
CA ALA A 266 0.50 10.52 -7.17
C ALA A 266 0.43 11.17 -8.57
N ASP A 267 0.63 10.40 -9.65
CA ASP A 267 0.50 10.82 -11.04
C ASP A 267 -0.93 10.65 -11.59
N GLY A 268 -1.87 10.17 -10.78
CA GLY A 268 -3.25 9.93 -11.18
C GLY A 268 -3.47 8.62 -11.94
N VAL A 269 -2.49 7.70 -11.97
CA VAL A 269 -2.68 6.36 -12.52
C VAL A 269 -2.95 5.37 -11.40
N THR A 270 -3.98 4.55 -11.54
CA THR A 270 -4.28 3.49 -10.57
C THR A 270 -3.35 2.31 -10.80
N THR A 271 -2.63 1.89 -9.76
CA THR A 271 -1.73 0.71 -9.79
C THR A 271 -2.30 -0.42 -8.94
N MET A 272 -2.27 -1.64 -9.47
CA MET A 272 -2.73 -2.84 -8.75
C MET A 272 -1.55 -3.71 -8.31
N VAL A 273 -1.61 -4.15 -7.07
CA VAL A 273 -0.69 -5.11 -6.46
C VAL A 273 -1.42 -6.45 -6.36
N PRO A 274 -0.94 -7.53 -7.00
CA PRO A 274 -1.50 -8.86 -6.84
C PRO A 274 -1.62 -9.27 -5.37
N ALA A 275 -2.63 -10.10 -5.07
CA ALA A 275 -2.81 -10.78 -3.78
C ALA A 275 -1.55 -11.55 -3.31
N ASP A 276 -0.68 -11.90 -4.26
CA ASP A 276 0.45 -12.80 -4.07
C ASP A 276 1.78 -12.06 -3.92
N THR A 277 1.80 -10.73 -4.07
CA THR A 277 2.98 -9.88 -3.93
C THR A 277 2.84 -8.99 -2.71
N PRO A 278 3.48 -9.33 -1.57
CA PRO A 278 3.43 -8.50 -0.38
C PRO A 278 4.21 -7.21 -0.65
N VAL A 279 3.52 -6.11 -0.99
CA VAL A 279 4.13 -4.78 -1.02
C VAL A 279 4.15 -4.25 0.40
N ILE A 280 5.29 -4.44 1.07
CA ILE A 280 5.49 -4.00 2.45
C ILE A 280 6.11 -2.60 2.43
N ALA A 281 5.28 -1.57 2.54
CA ALA A 281 5.75 -0.22 2.80
C ALA A 281 6.07 -0.06 4.29
N ILE A 282 7.34 -0.23 4.66
CA ILE A 282 7.78 -0.04 6.05
C ILE A 282 7.78 1.46 6.37
N PRO A 283 7.04 1.93 7.39
CA PRO A 283 7.00 3.34 7.76
C PRO A 283 8.26 3.71 8.56
N TRP A 284 9.41 3.82 7.89
CA TRP A 284 10.71 4.08 8.52
C TRP A 284 10.72 5.33 9.42
N ALA A 285 9.97 6.36 9.03
CA ALA A 285 9.81 7.57 9.85
C ALA A 285 9.12 7.26 11.19
N LEU A 286 8.06 6.45 11.19
CA LEU A 286 7.36 6.03 12.41
C LEU A 286 8.23 5.12 13.27
N VAL A 287 8.94 4.17 12.64
CA VAL A 287 9.87 3.28 13.34
C VAL A 287 10.99 4.10 14.00
N GLY A 288 11.61 5.01 13.25
CA GLY A 288 12.65 5.90 13.77
C GLY A 288 12.14 6.81 14.89
N LEU A 289 10.93 7.36 14.74
CA LEU A 289 10.29 8.16 15.77
C LEU A 289 10.10 7.36 17.06
N LEU A 290 9.61 6.12 17.00
CA LEU A 290 9.42 5.28 18.19
C LEU A 290 10.74 4.91 18.86
N VAL A 291 11.75 4.50 18.08
CA VAL A 291 13.09 4.13 18.58
C VAL A 291 13.80 5.30 19.25
N VAL A 292 13.49 6.55 18.88
CA VAL A 292 14.10 7.74 19.50
C VAL A 292 13.23 8.34 20.60
N ALA A 293 11.92 8.47 20.39
CA ALA A 293 11.01 9.13 21.31
C ALA A 293 10.81 8.33 22.61
N LEU A 294 10.66 7.00 22.54
CA LEU A 294 10.46 6.17 23.72
C LEU A 294 11.66 6.24 24.70
N PRO A 295 12.92 6.10 24.23
CA PRO A 295 14.07 6.22 25.14
C PRO A 295 14.23 7.61 25.74
N LEU A 296 13.95 8.68 24.97
CA LEU A 296 13.98 10.04 25.49
C LEU A 296 12.93 10.26 26.58
N LEU A 297 11.71 9.76 26.39
CA LEU A 297 10.65 9.81 27.40
C LEU A 297 11.02 9.02 28.66
N ALA A 298 11.63 7.85 28.51
CA ALA A 298 12.11 7.06 29.64
C ALA A 298 13.22 7.78 30.41
N ALA A 299 14.18 8.39 29.71
CA ALA A 299 15.26 9.19 30.32
C ALA A 299 14.71 10.41 31.08
N LEU A 300 13.75 11.12 30.49
CA LEU A 300 13.06 12.26 31.12
C LEU A 300 12.28 11.81 32.36
N GLY A 301 11.56 10.70 32.28
CA GLY A 301 10.86 10.11 33.43
C GLY A 301 11.84 9.75 34.56
N GLY A 302 12.92 9.04 34.25
CA GLY A 302 13.96 8.70 35.22
C GLY A 302 14.56 9.95 35.90
N ALA A 303 14.87 10.98 35.12
CA ALA A 303 15.39 12.24 35.63
C ALA A 303 14.39 12.98 36.55
N ALA A 304 13.11 12.99 36.19
CA ALA A 304 12.05 13.71 36.91
C ALA A 304 11.66 13.02 38.23
N PHE A 305 11.58 11.68 38.25
CA PHE A 305 11.15 10.92 39.43
C PHE A 305 12.27 10.64 40.45
N THR A 306 13.53 10.92 40.10
CA THR A 306 14.66 10.81 41.04
C THR A 306 14.58 11.90 42.12
N ARG A 307 14.05 11.55 43.30
CA ARG A 307 13.93 12.46 44.46
C ARG A 307 15.30 12.96 44.94
N SER A 308 15.45 14.27 44.98
CA SER A 308 16.68 14.99 45.33
C SER A 308 16.72 15.49 46.78
N ARG A 309 16.32 14.67 47.76
CA ARG A 309 16.39 15.10 49.17
C ARG A 309 17.71 14.64 49.81
N LEU A 310 18.56 15.60 50.15
CA LEU A 310 19.69 15.40 51.05
C LEU A 310 19.14 15.14 52.47
N PRO A 311 19.59 14.09 53.19
CA PRO A 311 19.26 13.92 54.59
C PRO A 311 19.82 15.10 55.37
N LEU A 312 18.95 15.91 55.99
CA LEU A 312 19.38 16.90 56.98
C LEU A 312 19.98 16.13 58.17
N PRO A 313 21.18 16.48 58.68
CA PRO A 313 21.75 15.81 59.83
C PRO A 313 20.82 16.01 61.03
N ARG A 314 20.21 14.93 61.51
CA ARG A 314 19.48 14.94 62.78
C ARG A 314 20.52 15.03 63.90
N ARG A 315 20.70 16.23 64.46
CA ARG A 315 21.47 16.42 65.69
C ARG A 315 20.79 15.62 66.82
N ARG A 316 21.45 14.59 67.33
CA ARG A 316 21.05 13.97 68.60
C ARG A 316 21.32 14.99 69.70
N ALA A 317 20.27 15.41 70.39
CA ALA A 317 20.41 16.11 71.67
C ALA A 317 20.81 15.06 72.71
N THR A 318 21.96 15.27 73.33
CA THR A 318 22.36 14.68 74.62
C THR A 318 21.58 15.33 75.74
#